data_AF-A0AAU3DCC6-F1
#
_entry.id   AF-A0AAU3DCC6-F1
#
_cell.length_a   1.000
_cell.length_b   1.000
_cell.length_c   1.000
_cell.angle_alpha   90.00
_cell.angle_beta   90.00
_cell.angle_gamma   90.00
#
_symmetry.space_group_name_H-M   'P 1'
#
loop_
_entity.id
_entity.type
_entity.pdbx_description
1 polymer ?
#
loop_
_entity_poly.entity_id
_entity_poly.type
_entity_poly.pdbx_seq_one_letter_code
_entity_poly.pdbx_strand_id
1 'polypeptide(L)'
;MTLRLDLPAPSLPLPEEWAAAGVDTVQGQLQFLAVEDLELEGWKPGLLVSFELAVLSGSGHRIRVSVSRCGESEFLRFTGSGDVLVGHISGFRVGPEGADWVVVALPRHRRHRVEDA
;
A
#
# COMPACT_ATOMS: atom_id res chain seq x y z
N MET A 1 -4.75 5.85 9.97
CA MET A 1 -3.42 5.24 9.72
C MET A 1 -3.08 5.45 8.26
N THR A 2 -1.83 5.78 7.91
CA THR A 2 -1.40 5.88 6.50
C THR A 2 -0.26 4.91 6.25
N LEU A 3 -0.43 4.05 5.25
CA LEU A 3 0.60 3.13 4.79
C LEU A 3 1.11 3.60 3.43
N ARG A 4 2.44 3.74 3.33
CA ARG A 4 3.14 3.89 2.06
C ARG A 4 3.59 2.50 1.62
N LEU A 5 3.24 2.11 0.41
CA LEU A 5 3.58 0.82 -0.17
C LEU A 5 4.36 1.07 -1.45
N ASP A 6 5.51 0.41 -1.58
CA ASP A 6 6.30 0.39 -2.81
C ASP A 6 6.09 -0.98 -3.46
N LEU A 7 5.48 -1.00 -4.64
CA LEU A 7 5.07 -2.18 -5.38
C LEU A 7 5.87 -2.28 -6.67
N PRO A 8 6.21 -3.49 -7.16
CA PRO A 8 6.75 -3.65 -8.51
C PRO A 8 5.84 -3.00 -9.54
N ALA A 9 6.43 -2.34 -10.55
CA ALA A 9 5.66 -1.79 -11.64
C ALA A 9 4.81 -2.89 -12.31
N PRO A 10 3.51 -2.64 -12.55
CA PRO A 10 2.63 -3.64 -13.15
C PRO A 10 3.06 -3.94 -14.58
N SER A 11 2.75 -5.16 -15.05
CA SER A 11 2.98 -5.59 -16.44
C SER A 11 2.02 -4.96 -17.46
N LEU A 12 1.19 -4.01 -17.03
CA LEU A 12 0.26 -3.24 -17.86
C LEU A 12 1.02 -2.09 -18.55
N PRO A 13 0.49 -1.53 -19.66
CA PRO A 13 1.10 -0.35 -20.24
C PRO A 13 1.12 0.78 -19.19
N LEU A 14 2.34 1.15 -18.78
CA LEU A 14 2.56 2.28 -17.89
C LEU A 14 2.21 3.58 -18.63
N PRO A 15 1.88 4.67 -17.90
CA PRO A 15 1.84 6.00 -18.48
C PRO A 15 3.10 6.28 -19.30
N GLU A 16 2.97 6.99 -20.42
CA GLU A 16 4.07 7.22 -21.37
C GLU A 16 5.29 7.84 -20.68
N GLU A 17 5.05 8.80 -19.80
CA GLU A 17 6.07 9.48 -19.00
C GLU A 17 6.80 8.54 -18.03
N TRP A 18 6.12 7.50 -17.51
CA TRP A 18 6.72 6.48 -16.65
C TRP A 18 7.53 5.47 -17.45
N ALA A 19 7.02 5.07 -18.61
CA ALA A 19 7.73 4.19 -19.53
C ALA A 19 9.02 4.85 -20.04
N ALA A 20 8.96 6.14 -20.43
CA ALA A 20 10.12 6.92 -20.87
C ALA A 20 11.17 7.11 -19.76
N ALA A 21 10.72 7.31 -18.51
CA ALA A 21 11.59 7.35 -17.33
C ALA A 21 12.12 5.96 -16.90
N GLY A 22 11.56 4.88 -17.48
CA GLY A 22 11.81 3.49 -17.13
C GLY A 22 11.61 3.20 -15.65
N VAL A 23 10.46 3.65 -15.14
CA VAL A 23 9.94 3.34 -13.80
C VAL A 23 9.82 1.82 -13.63
N ASP A 24 10.34 1.31 -12.52
CA ASP A 24 10.25 -0.11 -12.15
C ASP A 24 9.48 -0.35 -10.85
N THR A 25 9.16 0.73 -10.11
CA THR A 25 8.48 0.68 -8.83
C THR A 25 7.40 1.75 -8.75
N VAL A 26 6.23 1.34 -8.26
CA VAL A 26 5.06 2.20 -8.02
C VAL A 26 4.87 2.35 -6.53
N GLN A 27 4.91 3.60 -6.07
CA GLN A 27 4.59 3.96 -4.71
C GLN A 27 3.14 4.41 -4.61
N GLY A 28 2.38 3.77 -3.72
CA GLY A 28 1.03 4.15 -3.34
C GLY A 28 0.93 4.56 -1.88
N GLN A 29 -0.07 5.37 -1.56
CA GLN A 29 -0.45 5.68 -0.18
C GLN A 29 -1.88 5.21 0.08
N LEU A 30 -2.08 4.43 1.14
CA LEU A 30 -3.39 4.00 1.61
C LEU A 30 -3.66 4.62 2.98
N GLN A 31 -4.73 5.38 3.09
CA GLN A 31 -5.18 5.97 4.35
C GLN A 31 -6.42 5.24 4.85
N PHE A 32 -6.24 4.55 5.96
CA PHE A 32 -7.26 3.81 6.69
C PHE A 32 -7.95 4.71 7.71
N LEU A 33 -9.28 4.62 7.75
CA LEU A 33 -10.18 5.41 8.57
C LEU A 33 -10.69 4.61 9.76
N ALA A 34 -11.17 5.30 10.81
CA ALA A 34 -11.76 4.69 12.02
C ALA A 34 -10.90 3.55 12.62
N VAL A 35 -9.59 3.79 12.71
CA VAL A 35 -8.60 2.80 13.12
C VAL A 35 -8.69 2.55 14.63
N GLU A 36 -8.75 1.28 15.00
CA GLU A 36 -8.79 0.74 16.36
C GLU A 36 -7.86 -0.48 16.45
N ASP A 37 -7.56 -0.92 17.67
CA ASP A 37 -6.75 -2.13 17.93
C ASP A 37 -5.40 -2.14 17.20
N LEU A 38 -4.74 -0.98 17.11
CA LEU A 38 -3.46 -0.85 16.42
C LEU A 38 -2.33 -1.50 17.23
N GLU A 39 -1.74 -2.53 16.65
CA GLU A 39 -0.54 -3.21 17.13
C GLU A 39 0.57 -3.03 16.10
N LEU A 40 1.75 -2.59 16.55
CA LEU A 40 2.95 -2.45 15.72
C LEU A 40 4.16 -2.92 16.54
N GLU A 41 4.77 -4.02 16.12
CA GLU A 41 5.92 -4.62 16.78
C GLU A 41 6.99 -4.96 15.75
N GLY A 42 8.27 -4.77 16.06
CA GLY A 42 9.36 -5.28 15.21
C GLY A 42 9.48 -4.65 13.81
N TRP A 43 8.82 -3.52 13.53
CA TRP A 43 8.89 -2.82 12.26
C TRP A 43 10.33 -2.45 11.86
N LYS A 44 10.67 -2.71 10.59
CA LYS A 44 11.90 -2.24 9.95
C LYS A 44 11.57 -1.64 8.58
N PRO A 45 12.15 -0.48 8.22
CA PRO A 45 11.94 0.12 6.90
C PRO A 45 12.55 -0.75 5.78
N GLY A 46 11.96 -0.68 4.58
CA GLY A 46 12.49 -1.34 3.38
C GLY A 46 12.26 -2.85 3.30
N LEU A 47 11.35 -3.40 4.12
CA LEU A 47 11.00 -4.82 4.06
C LEU A 47 10.00 -5.11 2.94
N LEU A 48 10.21 -6.23 2.24
CA LEU A 48 9.15 -6.86 1.46
C LEU A 48 8.15 -7.50 2.42
N VAL A 49 6.87 -7.17 2.27
CA VAL A 49 5.81 -7.55 3.20
C VAL A 49 4.63 -8.18 2.46
N SER A 50 3.90 -9.05 3.16
CA SER A 50 2.61 -9.57 2.75
C SER A 50 1.50 -8.75 3.40
N PHE A 51 0.44 -8.51 2.65
CA PHE A 51 -0.68 -7.67 3.07
C PHE A 51 -1.98 -8.47 3.02
N GLU A 52 -2.69 -8.55 4.14
CA GLU A 52 -3.95 -9.28 4.25
C GLU A 52 -5.07 -8.37 4.75
N LEU A 53 -6.25 -8.53 4.13
CA LEU A 53 -7.47 -7.80 4.45
C LEU A 53 -8.57 -8.83 4.74
N ALA A 54 -9.20 -8.72 5.91
CA ALA A 54 -10.32 -9.58 6.28
C ALA A 54 -11.55 -8.74 6.66
N VAL A 55 -12.67 -8.97 5.99
CA VAL A 55 -13.96 -8.32 6.34
C VAL A 55 -14.45 -8.89 7.67
N LEU A 56 -14.83 -8.01 8.60
CA LEU A 56 -15.36 -8.40 9.89
C LEU A 56 -16.89 -8.44 9.85
N SER A 57 -17.46 -9.64 9.73
CA SER A 57 -18.91 -9.86 9.72
C SER A 57 -19.61 -9.28 10.94
N GLY A 58 -20.78 -8.65 10.74
CA GLY A 58 -21.62 -8.11 11.82
C GLY A 58 -21.12 -6.81 12.46
N SER A 59 -20.01 -6.22 11.96
CA SER A 59 -19.35 -5.08 12.61
C SER A 59 -19.55 -3.72 11.92
N GLY A 60 -20.45 -3.63 10.93
CA GLY A 60 -20.80 -2.36 10.29
C GLY A 60 -19.70 -1.82 9.37
N HIS A 61 -19.38 -2.54 8.29
CA HIS A 61 -18.38 -2.15 7.28
C HIS A 61 -16.97 -1.94 7.87
N ARG A 62 -16.48 -2.92 8.65
CA ARG A 62 -15.11 -2.89 9.16
C ARG A 62 -14.27 -4.01 8.56
N ILE A 63 -12.97 -3.73 8.47
CA ILE A 63 -11.96 -4.67 8.01
C ILE A 63 -10.86 -4.78 9.07
N ARG A 64 -10.26 -5.95 9.15
CA ARG A 64 -8.96 -6.15 9.79
C ARG A 64 -7.88 -6.09 8.73
N VAL A 65 -6.83 -5.34 9.04
CA VAL A 65 -5.62 -5.23 8.25
C VAL A 65 -4.50 -5.91 9.01
N SER A 66 -3.81 -6.82 8.34
CA SER A 66 -2.65 -7.52 8.85
C SER A 66 -1.50 -7.39 7.87
N VAL A 67 -0.32 -7.06 8.38
CA VAL A 67 0.91 -6.97 7.58
C VAL A 67 1.99 -7.81 8.25
N SER A 68 2.54 -8.73 7.47
CA SER A 68 3.59 -9.65 7.90
C SER A 68 4.79 -9.56 6.99
N ARG A 69 5.95 -9.97 7.50
CA ARG A 69 7.09 -10.26 6.65
C ARG A 69 6.87 -11.65 6.03
N CYS A 70 7.25 -11.84 4.78
CA CYS A 70 7.00 -13.10 4.07
C CYS A 70 7.49 -14.32 4.88
N GLY A 71 6.57 -15.14 5.38
CA GLY A 71 6.85 -16.33 6.19
C GLY A 71 7.08 -16.08 7.69
N GLU A 72 6.88 -14.87 8.19
CA GLU A 72 7.01 -14.49 9.61
C GLU A 72 5.66 -14.04 10.19
N SER A 73 5.65 -13.79 11.51
CA SER A 73 4.48 -13.25 12.21
C SER A 73 4.08 -11.85 11.72
N GLU A 74 2.81 -11.51 11.90
CA GLU A 74 2.30 -10.15 11.71
C GLU A 74 3.08 -9.19 12.61
N PHE A 75 3.57 -8.09 12.02
CA PHE A 75 4.29 -7.05 12.73
C PHE A 75 3.44 -5.77 12.83
N LEU A 76 2.40 -5.65 12.00
CA LEU A 76 1.42 -4.58 12.04
C LEU A 76 0.02 -5.19 11.90
N ARG A 77 -0.89 -4.82 12.81
CA ARG A 77 -2.28 -5.23 12.79
C ARG A 77 -3.16 -4.09 13.26
N PHE A 78 -4.33 -3.91 12.64
CA PHE A 78 -5.36 -3.01 13.16
C PHE A 78 -6.73 -3.35 12.59
N THR A 79 -7.77 -2.87 13.26
CA THR A 79 -9.14 -2.84 12.72
C THR A 79 -9.44 -1.43 12.20
N GLY A 80 -10.19 -1.31 11.11
CA GLY A 80 -10.60 -0.01 10.57
C GLY A 80 -11.90 -0.09 9.78
N SER A 81 -12.31 1.05 9.23
CA SER A 81 -13.38 1.10 8.24
C SER A 81 -12.98 0.31 6.98
N GLY A 82 -13.96 -0.33 6.34
CA GLY A 82 -13.81 -0.93 5.02
C GLY A 82 -13.62 0.09 3.89
N ASP A 83 -13.85 1.38 4.16
CA ASP A 83 -13.50 2.44 3.23
C ASP A 83 -12.03 2.84 3.43
N VAL A 84 -11.25 2.76 2.35
CA VAL A 84 -9.84 3.16 2.30
C VAL A 84 -9.68 4.32 1.32
N LEU A 85 -8.95 5.36 1.73
CA LEU A 85 -8.60 6.46 0.84
C LEU A 85 -7.27 6.16 0.15
N VAL A 86 -7.27 6.21 -1.18
CA VAL A 86 -6.03 6.16 -1.96
C VAL A 86 -5.48 7.58 -2.07
N GLY A 87 -4.26 7.75 -1.59
CA GLY A 87 -3.51 8.99 -1.64
C GLY A 87 -2.81 9.19 -2.98
N HIS A 88 -1.60 9.74 -2.92
CA HIS A 88 -0.81 9.98 -4.12
C HIS A 88 -0.21 8.68 -4.66
N ILE A 89 -0.17 8.55 -5.99
CA ILE A 89 0.51 7.45 -6.68
C ILE A 89 1.69 8.05 -7.47
N SER A 90 2.89 7.54 -7.25
CA SER A 90 4.11 7.97 -7.94
C SER A 90 4.88 6.77 -8.47
N GLY A 91 5.64 7.00 -9.53
CA GLY A 91 6.57 6.03 -10.10
C GLY A 91 8.01 6.47 -9.86
N PHE A 92 8.87 5.52 -9.52
CA PHE A 92 10.31 5.74 -9.48
C PHE A 92 11.03 4.52 -10.02
N ARG A 93 12.32 4.68 -10.35
CA ARG A 93 13.21 3.55 -10.53
C ARG A 93 14.04 3.40 -9.26
N VAL A 94 14.25 2.17 -8.82
CA VAL A 94 15.10 1.91 -7.65
C VAL A 94 16.57 2.17 -8.02
N GLY A 95 17.28 2.96 -7.22
CA GLY A 95 18.71 3.19 -7.40
C GLY A 95 19.54 2.01 -6.88
N PRO A 96 20.84 1.92 -7.25
CA PRO A 96 21.76 1.00 -6.58
C PRO A 96 21.73 1.27 -5.06
N GLU A 97 21.71 0.19 -4.27
CA GLU A 97 21.55 0.20 -2.80
C GLU A 97 20.16 0.56 -2.24
N GLY A 98 19.11 0.60 -3.07
CA GLY A 98 17.74 0.84 -2.59
C GLY A 98 17.43 2.31 -2.30
N ALA A 99 18.23 3.22 -2.85
CA ALA A 99 17.95 4.65 -2.78
C ALA A 99 16.81 5.03 -3.75
N ASP A 100 15.81 5.75 -3.22
CA ASP A 100 14.71 6.32 -3.99
C ASP A 100 15.22 7.51 -4.82
N TRP A 101 15.26 7.39 -6.15
CA TRP A 101 15.39 8.56 -7.01
C TRP A 101 14.04 8.80 -7.69
N VAL A 102 13.29 9.76 -7.17
CA VAL A 102 11.94 10.10 -7.68
C VAL A 102 12.07 10.64 -9.10
N VAL A 103 11.27 10.11 -10.03
CA VAL A 103 11.27 10.59 -11.42
C VAL A 103 9.93 11.16 -11.84
N VAL A 104 8.79 10.59 -11.42
CA VAL A 104 7.50 11.09 -11.90
C VAL A 104 6.34 10.84 -10.90
N ALA A 105 5.54 11.88 -10.65
CA ALA A 105 4.34 11.86 -9.80
C ALA A 105 3.06 11.96 -10.66
N LEU A 106 2.06 11.09 -10.43
CA LEU A 106 0.74 11.23 -11.07
C LEU A 106 -0.22 12.04 -10.20
N PRO A 107 -1.08 12.90 -10.79
CA PRO A 107 -2.10 13.62 -10.04
C PRO A 107 -3.16 12.68 -9.44
N ARG A 108 -3.78 13.14 -8.32
CA ARG A 108 -4.73 12.39 -7.49
C ARG A 108 -5.96 11.90 -8.27
N HIS A 109 -6.32 10.61 -8.17
CA HIS A 109 -7.63 10.12 -8.61
C HIS A 109 -8.30 9.08 -7.67
N ARG A 110 -9.56 9.41 -7.32
CA ARG A 110 -10.77 8.69 -6.83
C ARG A 110 -10.71 7.52 -5.84
N ARG A 111 -11.72 7.53 -4.94
CA ARG A 111 -12.10 6.45 -4.00
C ARG A 111 -12.30 5.13 -4.74
N HIS A 112 -11.67 4.07 -4.27
CA HIS A 112 -12.00 2.70 -4.66
C HIS A 112 -12.74 2.01 -3.53
N ARG A 113 -13.93 1.49 -3.86
CA ARG A 113 -14.70 0.58 -3.02
C ARG A 113 -14.22 -0.83 -3.33
N VAL A 114 -13.76 -1.56 -2.33
CA VAL A 114 -13.55 -3.00 -2.47
C VAL A 114 -14.92 -3.64 -2.35
N GLU A 115 -15.44 -4.21 -3.44
CA GLU A 115 -16.67 -5.00 -3.43
C GLU A 115 -16.29 -6.48 -3.45
N ASP A 116 -16.97 -7.27 -2.62
CA ASP A 116 -16.70 -8.71 -2.42
C ASP A 116 -16.96 -9.51 -3.71
N ALA A 117 -16.05 -10.45 -4.00
CA ALA A 117 -16.22 -11.52 -4.99
C ALA A 117 -16.66 -12.82 -4.30
#